data_AF-A0A7V6GAL7-F1
#
_entry.id   AF-A0A7V6GAL7-F1
#
_cell.length_a   1.000
_cell.length_b   1.000
_cell.length_c   1.000
_cell.angle_alpha   90.00
_cell.angle_beta   90.00
_cell.angle_gamma   90.00
#
_symmetry.space_group_name_H-M   'P 1'
#
loop_
_entity.id
_entity.type
_entity.pdbx_description
1 polymer ?
#
loop_
_entity_poly.entity_id
_entity_poly.type
_entity_poly.pdbx_seq_one_letter_code
_entity_poly.pdbx_strand_id
1 'polypeptide(L)'
;RKIIGLTINSQLLNEIRNERLKALGLAAGADYANPNRIIQELEYAESIFKRIGCAVIDVTNRAVEETAGKVLEIYYKGYKGEKNVK
;
A
#
# COMPACT_ATOMS: atom_id res chain seq x y z
N ARG A 1 16.30 -9.59 -0.09
CA ARG A 1 15.02 -9.67 0.66
C ARG A 1 13.88 -9.32 -0.29
N LYS A 2 12.77 -10.08 -0.28
CA LYS A 2 11.63 -9.91 -1.21
C LYS A 2 10.42 -9.32 -0.49
N ILE A 3 10.56 -8.11 0.07
CA ILE A 3 9.49 -7.40 0.79
C ILE A 3 9.25 -6.09 0.05
N ILE A 4 8.00 -5.77 -0.25
CA ILE A 4 7.57 -4.54 -0.90
C ILE A 4 6.40 -3.99 -0.08
N GLY A 5 6.52 -2.75 0.41
CA GLY A 5 5.45 -2.03 1.08
C GLY A 5 4.49 -1.42 0.06
N LEU A 6 3.21 -1.43 0.35
CA LEU A 6 2.19 -0.69 -0.40
C LEU A 6 1.60 0.36 0.53
N THR A 7 1.50 1.60 0.05
CA THR A 7 0.86 2.70 0.76
C THR A 7 -0.18 3.37 -0.12
N ILE A 8 -1.09 4.13 0.48
CA ILE A 8 -2.19 4.82 -0.18
C ILE A 8 -2.44 6.14 0.55
N ASN A 9 -2.89 7.17 -0.16
CA ASN A 9 -3.25 8.42 0.49
C ASN A 9 -4.45 8.23 1.43
N SER A 10 -4.53 9.07 2.47
CA SER A 10 -5.57 8.97 3.49
C SER A 10 -6.97 9.26 2.94
N GLN A 11 -7.08 10.18 1.99
CA GLN A 11 -8.36 10.62 1.43
C GLN A 11 -9.02 9.53 0.58
N LEU A 12 -8.31 8.95 -0.39
CA LEU A 12 -8.83 7.85 -1.23
C LEU A 12 -9.10 6.62 -0.38
N LEU A 13 -8.23 6.31 0.60
CA LEU A 13 -8.46 5.20 1.52
C LEU A 13 -9.76 5.40 2.30
N ASN A 14 -10.04 6.62 2.76
CA ASN A 14 -11.28 6.94 3.45
C ASN A 14 -12.50 6.79 2.53
N GLU A 15 -12.41 7.28 1.29
CA GLU A 15 -13.47 7.12 0.28
C GLU A 15 -13.80 5.64 0.04
N ILE A 16 -12.78 4.81 -0.24
CA ILE A 16 -12.92 3.37 -0.44
C ILE A 16 -13.54 2.68 0.79
N ARG A 17 -13.11 3.06 2.01
CA ARG A 17 -13.67 2.51 3.26
C ARG A 17 -15.14 2.88 3.41
N ASN A 18 -15.53 4.11 3.10
CA ASN A 18 -16.92 4.56 3.16
C ASN A 18 -17.80 3.85 2.13
N GLU A 19 -17.31 3.68 0.89
CA GLU A 19 -18.02 2.90 -0.13
C GLU A 19 -18.24 1.46 0.30
N ARG A 20 -17.21 0.84 0.90
CA ARG A 20 -17.31 -0.53 1.43
C ARG A 20 -18.32 -0.64 2.57
N LEU A 21 -18.39 0.34 3.46
CA LEU A 21 -19.40 0.38 4.54
C LEU A 21 -20.82 0.48 3.97
N LYS A 22 -21.03 1.36 2.98
CA LYS A 22 -22.32 1.49 2.27
C LYS A 22 -22.72 0.18 1.60
N ALA A 23 -21.80 -0.48 0.91
CA ALA A 23 -22.05 -1.76 0.24
C ALA A 23 -22.45 -2.89 1.21
N LEU A 24 -22.01 -2.80 2.48
CA LEU A 24 -22.35 -3.75 3.55
C LEU A 24 -23.65 -3.39 4.30
N GLY A 25 -24.34 -2.31 3.92
CA GLY A 25 -25.55 -1.85 4.59
C GLY A 25 -25.32 -1.32 6.01
N LEU A 26 -24.07 -1.03 6.36
CA LEU A 26 -23.71 -0.45 7.65
C LEU A 26 -23.74 1.08 7.55
N ALA A 27 -24.37 1.74 8.53
CA ALA A 27 -24.31 3.18 8.63
C ALA A 27 -22.84 3.62 8.79
N ALA A 28 -22.48 4.75 8.17
CA ALA A 28 -21.17 5.38 8.32
C ALA A 28 -21.02 5.85 9.78
N GLY A 29 -20.62 4.95 10.66
CA GLY A 29 -20.61 5.19 12.10
C GLY A 29 -19.89 4.07 12.81
N ALA A 30 -18.63 4.34 13.15
CA ALA A 30 -17.82 3.77 14.25
C ALA A 30 -16.37 3.62 13.76
N ASP A 31 -15.54 4.63 14.03
CA ASP A 31 -14.06 4.67 13.93
C ASP A 31 -13.34 4.24 12.63
N TYR A 32 -13.95 3.46 11.74
CA TYR A 32 -13.31 2.81 10.60
C TYR A 32 -12.97 3.81 9.47
N ALA A 33 -13.77 4.87 9.36
CA ALA A 33 -13.60 6.01 8.46
C ALA A 33 -13.13 7.29 9.18
N ASN A 34 -12.61 7.16 10.41
CA ASN A 34 -12.08 8.32 11.14
C ASN A 34 -10.74 8.76 10.50
N PRO A 35 -10.63 9.99 9.96
CA PRO A 35 -9.41 10.45 9.30
C PRO A 35 -8.18 10.39 10.21
N ASN A 36 -8.33 10.69 11.50
CA ASN A 36 -7.22 10.66 12.46
C ASN A 36 -6.66 9.25 12.64
N ARG A 37 -7.54 8.24 12.70
CA ARG A 37 -7.15 6.84 12.81
C ARG A 37 -6.44 6.36 11.54
N ILE A 38 -6.93 6.76 10.37
CA ILE A 38 -6.30 6.45 9.08
C ILE A 38 -4.89 7.02 9.03
N ILE A 39 -4.68 8.26 9.48
CA ILE A 39 -3.35 8.89 9.54
C ILE A 39 -2.43 8.07 10.46
N GLN A 40 -2.89 7.71 11.66
CA GLN A 40 -2.10 6.88 12.60
C GLN A 40 -1.72 5.52 12.01
N GLU A 41 -2.63 4.86 11.28
CA GLU A 41 -2.37 3.59 10.60
C GLU A 41 -1.30 3.74 9.50
N LEU A 42 -1.35 4.83 8.72
CA LEU A 42 -0.37 5.13 7.68
C LEU A 42 1.00 5.47 8.27
N GLU A 43 1.07 6.27 9.33
CA GLU A 43 2.31 6.59 10.04
C GLU A 43 2.95 5.33 10.64
N TYR A 44 2.14 4.45 11.23
CA TYR A 44 2.61 3.18 11.75
C TYR A 44 3.18 2.30 10.63
N ALA A 45 2.49 2.19 9.51
CA ALA A 45 2.98 1.45 8.35
C ALA A 45 4.31 2.03 7.81
N GLU A 46 4.42 3.36 7.72
CA GLU A 46 5.64 4.04 7.31
C GLU A 46 6.81 3.73 8.26
N SER A 47 6.57 3.71 9.57
CA SER A 47 7.58 3.33 10.55
C SER A 47 8.10 1.89 10.35
N ILE A 48 7.20 0.95 10.00
CA ILE A 48 7.55 -0.43 9.69
C ILE A 48 8.38 -0.50 8.41
N PHE A 49 7.95 0.20 7.36
CA PHE A 49 8.67 0.22 6.09
C PHE A 49 10.08 0.77 6.24
N LYS A 50 10.25 1.86 7.00
CA LYS A 50 11.57 2.42 7.35
C LYS A 50 12.43 1.43 8.12
N ARG A 51 11.86 0.75 9.12
CA ARG A 51 12.58 -0.26 9.92
C ARG A 51 13.01 -1.47 9.08
N ILE A 52 12.20 -1.90 8.12
CA ILE A 52 12.50 -3.04 7.24
C ILE A 52 13.47 -2.63 6.12
N GLY A 53 13.45 -1.37 5.69
CA GLY A 53 14.23 -0.86 4.55
C GLY A 53 13.74 -1.43 3.22
N CYS A 54 12.44 -1.70 3.08
CA CYS A 54 11.86 -2.20 1.84
C CYS A 54 11.53 -1.07 0.85
N ALA A 55 11.39 -1.43 -0.43
CA ALA A 55 10.80 -0.51 -1.40
C ALA A 55 9.32 -0.33 -1.09
N VAL A 56 8.83 0.91 -1.20
CA VAL A 56 7.42 1.26 -0.97
C VAL A 56 6.82 1.78 -2.26
N ILE A 57 5.64 1.29 -2.63
CA ILE A 57 4.86 1.74 -3.78
C ILE A 57 3.62 2.46 -3.26
N ASP A 58 3.40 3.68 -3.74
CA ASP A 58 2.13 4.37 -3.55
C ASP A 58 1.13 3.91 -4.63
N VAL A 59 0.02 3.32 -4.18
CA VAL A 59 -1.04 2.76 -5.04
C VAL A 59 -2.24 3.70 -5.23
N THR A 60 -2.13 4.95 -4.76
CA THR A 60 -3.17 5.96 -4.93
C THR A 60 -3.53 6.14 -6.41
N ASN A 61 -4.81 5.94 -6.74
CA ASN A 61 -5.34 6.02 -8.12
C ASN A 61 -4.66 5.10 -9.14
N ARG A 62 -4.00 4.02 -8.69
CA ARG A 62 -3.39 3.03 -9.59
C ARG A 62 -4.31 1.83 -9.78
N ALA A 63 -4.32 1.32 -11.01
CA ALA A 63 -4.92 0.03 -11.30
C ALA A 63 -4.12 -1.11 -10.65
N VAL A 64 -4.78 -2.25 -10.43
CA VAL A 64 -4.14 -3.44 -9.83
C VAL A 64 -3.04 -3.96 -10.74
N GLU A 65 -3.27 -3.97 -12.05
CA GLU A 65 -2.33 -4.40 -13.09
C GLU A 65 -1.07 -3.53 -13.12
N GLU A 66 -1.23 -2.21 -13.01
CA GLU A 66 -0.10 -1.28 -12.97
C GLU A 66 0.75 -1.48 -11.70
N THR A 67 0.07 -1.64 -10.56
CA THR A 67 0.73 -1.92 -9.29
C THR A 67 1.49 -3.25 -9.34
N ALA A 68 0.88 -4.30 -9.91
CA ALA A 68 1.52 -5.59 -10.11
C ALA A 68 2.74 -5.49 -11.04
N GLY A 69 2.62 -4.72 -12.13
CA GLY A 69 3.74 -4.42 -13.02
C GLY A 69 4.90 -3.76 -12.28
N LYS A 70 4.62 -2.80 -11.39
CA LYS A 70 5.65 -2.12 -10.60
C LYS A 70 6.29 -3.03 -9.55
N VAL A 71 5.50 -3.88 -8.91
CA VAL A 71 5.99 -4.93 -7.99
C VAL A 71 6.96 -5.86 -8.71
N LEU A 72 6.61 -6.34 -9.91
CA LEU A 72 7.48 -7.19 -10.73
C LEU A 72 8.74 -6.45 -11.17
N GLU A 73 8.63 -5.18 -11.58
CA GLU A 73 9.78 -4.36 -11.93
C GLU A 73 10.78 -4.27 -10.78
N ILE A 74 10.31 -3.98 -9.56
CA ILE A 74 11.16 -3.90 -8.35
C ILE A 74 11.76 -5.28 -8.03
N TYR A 75 10.95 -6.34 -8.13
CA TYR A 75 11.38 -7.71 -7.90
C TYR A 75 12.52 -8.11 -8.84
N TYR A 76 12.39 -7.83 -10.14
CA TYR A 76 13.39 -8.17 -11.15
C TYR A 76 14.59 -7.21 -11.17
N LYS A 77 14.42 -5.93 -10.83
CA LYS A 77 15.54 -4.99 -10.67
C LYS A 77 16.45 -5.39 -9.50
N GLY A 78 15.87 -5.89 -8.41
CA GLY A 78 16.60 -6.51 -7.30
C GLY A 78 17.25 -7.86 -7.65
N TYR A 79 16.95 -8.45 -8.82
CA TYR A 79 17.51 -9.72 -9.32
C TYR A 79 18.68 -9.52 -10.31
N LYS A 80 19.12 -8.29 -10.58
CA LYS A 80 20.31 -8.00 -11.43
C LYS A 80 21.64 -8.17 -10.68
N GLY A 81 21.79 -9.29 -9.99
CA GLY A 81 23.03 -9.64 -9.30
C GLY A 81 23.21 -11.15 -9.20
N GLU A 82 23.05 -11.89 -10.31
CA GLU A 82 23.56 -13.27 -10.51
C GLU A 82 23.26 -13.82 -11.92
N LYS A 83 23.53 -13.04 -12.97
CA LYS A 83 23.74 -13.58 -14.32
C LYS A 83 24.97 -12.92 -14.95
N ASN A 84 26.12 -13.16 -14.33
CA ASN A 84 27.42 -13.17 -14.97
C ASN A 84 28.16 -14.39 -14.41
N VAL A 85 27.81 -15.57 -14.93
CA VAL A 85 28.67 -16.75 -14.85
C VAL A 85 28.77 -17.28 -16.27
N LYS A 86 29.88 -16.88 -16.89
CA LYS A 86 30.63 -17.48 -18.01
C LYS A 86 29.90 -17.77 -19.31
#